data_AF-A0A9D9QRW9-F1
#
_entry.id   AF-A0A9D9QRW9-F1
#
_cell.length_a   1.000
_cell.length_b   1.000
_cell.length_c   1.000
_cell.angle_alpha   90.00
_cell.angle_beta   90.00
_cell.angle_gamma   90.00
#
_symmetry.space_group_name_H-M   'P 1'
#
loop_
_entity.id
_entity.type
_entity.pdbx_description
1 polymer ?
#
loop_
_entity_poly.entity_id
_entity_poly.type
_entity_poly.pdbx_seq_one_letter_code
_entity_poly.pdbx_strand_id
1 'polypeptide(L)'
;EKTCYIHVAGHYTEPDGLLVDTHGAAVIDPVWHLLEEAYRRTGPVPTCLERDFNIPDLGDLVREVEVIADILERHVEGRRSAA
;
A
#
# COMPACT_ATOMS: atom_id res chain seq x y z
N GLU A 1 17.41 0.52 8.65
CA GLU A 1 16.55 1.46 9.39
C GLU A 1 16.68 2.89 8.83
N LYS A 2 16.18 3.13 7.61
CA LYS A 2 16.14 4.49 7.00
C LYS A 2 14.73 4.89 6.54
N THR A 3 13.85 3.91 6.33
CA THR A 3 12.46 4.14 5.93
C THR A 3 11.64 4.53 7.16
N CYS A 4 11.04 5.71 7.11
CA CYS A 4 10.13 6.22 8.14
C CYS A 4 8.67 6.31 7.66
N TYR A 5 8.44 6.22 6.36
CA TYR A 5 7.13 6.40 5.73
C TYR A 5 7.06 5.67 4.39
N ILE A 6 5.89 5.16 4.04
CA ILE A 6 5.64 4.48 2.76
C ILE A 6 4.39 5.08 2.12
N HIS A 7 4.39 5.22 0.80
CA HIS A 7 3.19 5.47 0.01
C HIS A 7 2.82 4.21 -0.77
N VAL A 8 1.53 4.00 -0.96
CA VAL A 8 0.99 2.91 -1.78
C VAL A 8 -0.07 3.46 -2.72
N ALA A 9 0.03 3.07 -3.98
CA ALA A 9 -0.84 3.53 -5.06
C ALA A 9 -1.05 2.43 -6.09
N GLY A 10 -2.15 2.54 -6.84
CA GLY A 10 -2.30 1.77 -8.08
C GLY A 10 -1.76 2.55 -9.27
N HIS A 11 -1.53 1.84 -10.37
CA HIS A 11 -0.93 2.36 -11.58
C HIS A 11 -1.85 2.13 -12.78
N TYR A 12 -1.60 2.85 -13.87
CA TYR A 12 -2.21 2.57 -15.16
C TYR A 12 -1.32 1.60 -15.96
N THR A 13 -1.95 0.69 -16.71
CA THR A 13 -1.25 -0.20 -17.64
C THR A 13 -1.61 0.20 -19.07
N GLU A 14 -0.63 0.58 -19.87
CA GLU A 14 -0.83 0.82 -21.30
C GLU A 14 -1.15 -0.49 -22.05
N PRO A 15 -1.76 -0.42 -23.25
CA PRO A 15 -2.10 -1.61 -24.04
C PRO A 15 -0.92 -2.53 -24.38
N ASP A 16 0.31 -2.01 -24.40
CA ASP A 16 1.54 -2.76 -24.64
C ASP A 16 2.20 -3.32 -23.35
N GLY A 17 1.59 -3.06 -22.19
CA GLY A 17 2.05 -3.52 -20.89
C GLY A 17 2.95 -2.53 -20.12
N LEU A 18 3.21 -1.33 -20.64
CA LEU A 18 3.92 -0.30 -19.89
C LEU A 18 3.11 0.11 -18.64
N LEU A 19 3.75 0.07 -17.47
CA LEU A 19 3.15 0.52 -16.21
C LEU A 19 3.49 1.99 -15.96
N VAL A 20 2.46 2.82 -15.83
CA VAL A 20 2.57 4.25 -15.54
C VAL A 20 2.03 4.50 -14.14
N ASP A 21 2.88 5.05 -13.27
CA ASP A 21 2.54 5.34 -11.88
C ASP A 21 1.65 6.60 -11.76
N THR A 22 0.40 6.47 -12.19
CA THR A 22 -0.54 7.59 -12.30
C THR A 22 -1.23 7.94 -10.97
N HIS A 23 -1.10 7.07 -9.96
CA HIS A 23 -1.87 7.13 -8.70
C HIS A 23 -3.41 7.25 -8.91
N GLY A 24 -3.89 6.90 -10.11
CA GLY A 24 -5.27 7.13 -10.53
C GLY A 24 -6.11 5.85 -10.63
N ALA A 25 -5.59 4.71 -10.15
CA ALA A 25 -6.27 3.42 -10.17
C ALA A 25 -6.22 2.71 -8.82
N ALA A 26 -7.23 1.88 -8.53
CA ALA A 26 -7.25 1.05 -7.32
C ALA A 26 -5.94 0.26 -7.15
N VAL A 27 -5.48 0.11 -5.92
CA VAL A 27 -4.27 -0.67 -5.63
C VAL A 27 -4.57 -2.15 -5.84
N ILE A 28 -3.66 -2.85 -6.53
CA ILE A 28 -3.85 -4.25 -6.93
C ILE A 28 -3.07 -5.21 -6.02
N ASP A 29 -3.47 -6.48 -5.97
CA ASP A 29 -2.87 -7.52 -5.13
C ASP A 29 -1.33 -7.60 -5.21
N PRO A 30 -0.69 -7.51 -6.40
CA PRO A 30 0.77 -7.48 -6.46
C PRO A 30 1.39 -6.33 -5.66
N VAL A 31 0.77 -5.15 -5.63
CA VAL A 31 1.26 -4.00 -4.87
C VAL A 31 1.03 -4.19 -3.38
N TRP A 32 -0.09 -4.80 -2.96
CA TRP A 32 -0.32 -5.19 -1.58
C TRP A 32 0.73 -6.18 -1.08
N HIS A 33 1.09 -7.17 -1.88
CA HIS A 33 2.18 -8.10 -1.55
C HIS A 33 3.54 -7.39 -1.43
N LEU A 34 3.79 -6.35 -2.24
CA LEU A 34 5.00 -5.53 -2.11
C LEU A 34 5.02 -4.74 -0.80
N LEU A 35 3.88 -4.23 -0.34
CA LEU A 35 3.78 -3.57 0.97
C LEU A 35 4.11 -4.54 2.11
N GLU A 36 3.57 -5.77 2.08
CA GLU A 36 3.93 -6.79 3.08
C GLU A 36 5.44 -7.09 3.07
N GLU A 37 6.04 -7.29 1.90
CA GLU A 37 7.47 -7.53 1.78
C GLU A 37 8.31 -6.33 2.25
N ALA A 38 7.84 -5.09 2.01
CA ALA A 38 8.47 -3.89 2.52
C ALA A 38 8.48 -3.90 4.06
N TYR A 39 7.34 -4.16 4.70
CA TYR A 39 7.25 -4.24 6.16
C TYR A 39 8.11 -5.35 6.78
N ARG A 40 8.32 -6.48 6.10
CA ARG A 40 9.29 -7.51 6.57
C ARG A 40 10.71 -6.97 6.67
N ARG A 41 11.09 -6.01 5.79
CA ARG A 41 12.45 -5.44 5.73
C ARG A 41 12.61 -4.18 6.58
N THR A 42 11.60 -3.32 6.59
CA THR A 42 11.65 -2.02 7.28
C THR A 42 11.08 -2.08 8.69
N GLY A 43 10.28 -3.11 9.00
CA GLY A 43 9.27 -3.04 10.04
C GLY A 43 8.02 -2.27 9.58
N PRO A 44 6.92 -2.39 10.32
CA PRO A 44 5.73 -1.57 10.08
C PRO A 44 6.06 -0.09 10.33
N VAL A 45 5.70 0.75 9.36
CA VAL A 45 5.86 2.22 9.39
C VAL A 45 4.57 2.88 8.90
N PRO A 46 4.28 4.14 9.28
CA PRO A 46 3.09 4.82 8.78
C PRO A 46 3.05 4.78 7.25
N THR A 47 1.85 4.55 6.70
CA THR A 47 1.67 4.30 5.26
C THR A 47 0.49 5.07 4.73
N CYS A 48 0.71 5.77 3.61
CA CYS A 48 -0.27 6.61 2.94
C CYS A 48 -0.86 5.88 1.75
N LEU A 49 -2.18 5.87 1.63
CA LEU A 49 -2.80 5.68 0.32
C LEU A 49 -2.60 6.95 -0.50
N GLU A 50 -1.98 6.84 -1.67
CA GLU A 50 -1.78 7.96 -2.59
C GLU A 50 -2.79 7.88 -3.74
N ARG A 51 -3.69 8.87 -3.78
CA ARG A 51 -4.74 9.05 -4.78
C ARG A 51 -4.87 10.53 -5.12
N ASP A 52 -4.19 10.97 -6.17
CA ASP A 52 -4.21 12.37 -6.64
C ASP A 52 -4.99 12.56 -7.95
N PHE A 53 -5.40 11.46 -8.59
CA PHE A 53 -6.16 11.44 -9.84
C PHE A 53 -7.31 10.43 -9.79
N ASN A 54 -8.34 10.60 -10.64
CA ASN A 54 -9.56 9.75 -10.70
C ASN A 54 -10.13 9.38 -9.31
N ILE A 55 -10.29 10.40 -8.46
CA ILE A 55 -10.65 10.21 -7.05
C ILE A 55 -12.04 9.55 -6.96
N PRO A 56 -12.15 8.31 -6.43
CA PRO A 56 -13.42 7.61 -6.28
C PRO A 56 -14.20 8.14 -5.07
N ASP A 57 -15.34 7.54 -4.77
CA ASP A 57 -16.09 7.88 -3.56
C ASP A 57 -15.27 7.55 -2.30
N LEU A 58 -15.52 8.30 -1.22
CA LEU A 58 -14.78 8.13 0.03
C LEU A 58 -14.81 6.68 0.54
N GLY A 59 -15.92 5.96 0.33
CA GLY A 59 -16.05 4.56 0.75
C GLY A 59 -15.08 3.60 0.03
N ASP A 60 -14.69 3.91 -1.21
CA ASP A 60 -13.65 3.14 -1.92
C ASP A 60 -12.27 3.38 -1.30
N LEU A 61 -11.95 4.65 -1.02
CA LEU A 61 -10.68 5.02 -0.40
C LEU A 61 -10.54 4.45 1.01
N VAL A 62 -11.61 4.49 1.80
CA VAL A 62 -11.60 3.92 3.16
C VAL A 62 -11.29 2.42 3.11
N ARG A 63 -11.87 1.67 2.17
CA ARG A 63 -11.56 0.24 2.01
C ARG A 63 -10.09 -0.02 1.69
N GLU A 64 -9.46 0.78 0.85
CA GLU A 64 -8.03 0.65 0.58
C GLU A 64 -7.17 1.01 1.80
N VAL A 65 -7.58 2.01 2.59
CA VAL A 65 -6.93 2.36 3.86
C VAL A 65 -7.10 1.27 4.92
N GLU A 66 -8.26 0.60 4.97
CA GLU A 66 -8.49 -0.55 5.84
C GLU A 66 -7.54 -1.71 5.50
N VAL A 67 -7.28 -1.96 4.20
CA VAL A 67 -6.28 -2.96 3.79
C VAL A 67 -4.88 -2.60 4.29
N ILE A 68 -4.49 -1.32 4.24
CA ILE A 68 -3.20 -0.85 4.81
C ILE A 68 -3.17 -1.12 6.31
N ALA A 69 -4.25 -0.77 7.04
CA ALA A 69 -4.35 -0.98 8.48
C ALA A 69 -4.22 -2.47 8.84
N ASP A 70 -4.95 -3.34 8.14
CA ASP A 70 -4.90 -4.79 8.35
C ASP A 70 -3.50 -5.36 8.14
N ILE A 71 -2.80 -4.95 7.07
CA ILE A 71 -1.43 -5.39 6.81
C ILE A 71 -0.47 -4.90 7.90
N LEU A 72 -0.60 -3.63 8.32
CA LEU A 72 0.21 -3.01 9.35
C LEU A 72 0.04 -3.74 10.69
N GLU A 73 -1.21 -3.98 11.12
CA GLU A 73 -1.54 -4.65 12.38
C GLU A 73 -0.93 -6.05 12.45
N ARG A 74 -1.10 -6.87 11.39
CA ARG A 74 -0.48 -8.20 11.31
C ARG A 74 1.03 -8.17 11.52
N HIS A 75 1.72 -7.16 10.97
CA HIS A 75 3.17 -7.03 11.12
C HIS A 75 3.60 -6.46 12.47
N VAL A 76 2.80 -5.59 13.09
CA VAL A 76 3.03 -5.12 14.47
C VAL A 76 2.90 -6.30 15.44
N GLU A 77 1.86 -7.11 15.32
CA GLU A 77 1.63 -8.29 16.16
C GLU A 77 2.72 -9.35 15.97
N GLY A 78 3.05 -9.69 14.73
CA GLY A 78 4.11 -10.66 14.42
C GLY A 78 5.47 -10.26 15.01
N ARG A 79 5.80 -8.96 15.04
CA ARG A 79 7.02 -8.46 15.70
C ARG A 79 6.94 -8.52 17.22
N ARG A 80 5.77 -8.25 17.83
CA ARG A 80 5.57 -8.37 19.28
C ARG A 80 5.70 -9.81 19.76
N SER A 81 5.23 -10.78 18.99
CA SER A 81 5.34 -12.21 19.33
C SER A 81 6.76 -12.78 19.16
N ALA A 82 7.60 -12.13 18.35
CA ALA A 82 8.98 -12.56 18.09
C ALA A 82 10.01 -11.90 19.03
N ALA A 83 9.61 -10.91 19.83
CA ALA A 83 10.44 -10.21 20.82
C ALA A 83 10.24 -10.81 22.22
#